data_AF-A0AAV4K3I8-F1
#
_entry.id   AF-A0AAV4K3I8-F1
#
_cell.length_a   1.000
_cell.length_b   1.000
_cell.length_c   1.000
_cell.angle_alpha   90.00
_cell.angle_beta   90.00
_cell.angle_gamma   90.00
#
_symmetry.space_group_name_H-M   'P 1'
#
loop_
_entity.id
_entity.type
_entity.pdbx_description
1 polymer ?
#
loop_
_entity_poly.entity_id
_entity_poly.type
_entity_poly.pdbx_seq_one_letter_code
_entity_poly.pdbx_strand_id
1 'polypeptide(L)'
;MPHGLSELYPDPERFDPGCTVKAERYRELPSLQAYLLVDSRSRGAAIWRREGQGWVFEVMGETFDLPCPAVTLNLADFYDGTSL
;
A
#
# COMPACT_ATOMS: atom_id res chain seq x y z
N MET A 1 23.39 -3.17 19.48
CA MET A 1 22.71 -2.85 18.21
C MET A 1 21.29 -3.38 18.30
N PRO A 2 20.24 -2.58 18.51
CA PRO A 2 18.89 -3.14 18.54
C PRO A 2 18.43 -3.36 17.11
N HIS A 3 18.54 -4.61 16.65
CA HIS A 3 17.76 -5.15 15.54
C HIS A 3 16.35 -5.39 16.09
N GLY A 4 15.41 -4.47 15.84
CA GLY A 4 14.05 -4.66 16.38
C GLY A 4 13.01 -3.61 16.00
N LEU A 5 13.29 -2.75 15.02
CA LEU A 5 12.32 -1.73 14.57
C LEU A 5 11.77 -1.96 13.16
N SER A 6 12.31 -2.95 12.42
CA SER A 6 11.86 -3.23 11.04
C SER A 6 10.55 -4.00 10.95
N GLU A 7 10.04 -4.52 12.08
CA GLU A 7 8.81 -5.33 12.12
C GLU A 7 7.57 -4.48 12.43
N LEU A 8 7.76 -3.26 12.92
CA LEU A 8 6.69 -2.34 13.35
C LEU A 8 6.40 -1.24 12.31
N TYR A 9 7.31 -0.99 11.37
CA TYR A 9 7.10 -0.06 10.27
C TYR A 9 7.44 -0.79 8.97
N PRO A 10 6.43 -1.14 8.16
CA PRO A 10 6.71 -1.78 6.89
C PRO A 10 7.49 -0.81 5.99
N ASP A 11 8.51 -1.33 5.31
CA ASP A 11 9.36 -0.55 4.42
C ASP A 11 8.62 -0.21 3.11
N PRO A 12 8.29 1.08 2.85
CA PRO A 12 7.60 1.48 1.63
C PRO A 12 8.42 1.21 0.37
N GLU A 13 9.75 1.20 0.46
CA GLU A 13 10.64 0.97 -0.69
C GLU A 13 10.54 -0.45 -1.24
N ARG A 14 10.08 -1.41 -0.43
CA ARG A 14 9.76 -2.76 -0.91
C ARG A 14 8.65 -2.73 -1.97
N PHE A 15 7.62 -1.92 -1.73
CA PHE A 15 6.41 -1.85 -2.54
C PHE A 15 6.47 -0.80 -3.65
N ASP A 16 7.32 0.22 -3.50
CA ASP A 16 7.52 1.28 -4.49
C ASP A 16 9.00 1.72 -4.60
N PRO A 17 9.90 0.83 -5.09
CA PRO A 17 11.32 1.16 -5.19
C PRO A 17 11.56 2.23 -6.27
N GLY A 18 11.96 3.42 -5.84
CA GLY A 18 12.48 4.48 -6.72
C GLY A 18 11.44 5.42 -7.34
N CYS A 19 10.17 5.41 -6.90
CA CYS A 19 9.11 6.25 -7.48
C CYS A 19 8.56 7.35 -6.56
N THR A 20 9.45 8.05 -5.85
CA THR A 20 9.11 9.23 -5.02
C THR A 20 8.25 10.25 -5.77
N VAL A 21 8.53 10.46 -7.06
CA VAL A 21 7.79 11.40 -7.92
C VAL A 21 6.31 11.02 -8.08
N LYS A 22 5.98 9.72 -8.20
CA LYS A 22 4.57 9.28 -8.31
C LYS A 22 3.85 9.46 -6.97
N ALA A 23 4.49 9.06 -5.89
CA ALA A 23 3.96 9.23 -4.54
C ALA A 23 3.69 10.71 -4.22
N GLU A 24 4.61 11.61 -4.53
CA GLU A 24 4.44 13.06 -4.36
C GLU A 24 3.24 13.59 -5.16
N ARG A 25 3.17 13.27 -6.47
CA ARG A 25 2.08 13.70 -7.35
C ARG A 25 0.71 13.20 -6.90
N TYR A 26 0.61 11.97 -6.43
CA TYR A 26 -0.64 11.43 -5.93
C TYR A 26 -1.09 12.12 -4.64
N ARG A 27 -0.14 12.47 -3.75
CA ARG A 27 -0.45 13.14 -2.49
C ARG A 27 -0.92 14.59 -2.67
N GLU A 28 -0.54 15.24 -3.77
CA GLU A 28 -1.01 16.57 -4.19
C GLU A 28 -2.49 16.58 -4.62
N LEU A 29 -3.07 15.44 -5.02
CA LEU A 29 -4.46 15.37 -5.49
C LEU A 29 -5.45 15.48 -4.31
N PRO A 30 -6.26 16.55 -4.22
CA PRO A 30 -7.14 16.77 -3.06
C PRO A 30 -8.23 15.71 -2.92
N SER A 31 -8.67 15.13 -4.04
CA SER A 31 -9.71 14.09 -4.08
C SER A 31 -9.19 12.69 -3.80
N LEU A 32 -7.88 12.46 -3.79
CA LEU A 32 -7.33 11.13 -3.57
C LEU A 32 -7.44 10.76 -2.09
N GLN A 33 -8.17 9.69 -1.80
CA GLN A 33 -8.38 9.19 -0.43
C GLN A 33 -7.39 8.10 -0.06
N ALA A 34 -7.01 7.25 -1.02
CA ALA A 34 -6.00 6.22 -0.84
C ALA A 34 -5.40 5.78 -2.18
N TYR A 35 -4.22 5.19 -2.15
CA TYR A 35 -3.66 4.44 -3.28
C TYR A 35 -3.01 3.14 -2.79
N LEU A 36 -3.32 2.05 -3.49
CA LEU A 36 -2.83 0.71 -3.20
C LEU A 36 -1.59 0.41 -4.05
N LEU A 37 -0.58 -0.18 -3.41
CA LEU A 37 0.62 -0.72 -4.01
C LEU A 37 0.53 -2.25 -3.91
N VAL A 38 0.64 -2.94 -5.04
CA VAL A 38 0.62 -4.41 -5.11
C VAL A 38 1.99 -4.86 -5.59
N ASP A 39 2.66 -5.73 -4.83
CA ASP A 39 3.95 -6.28 -5.22
C ASP A 39 3.76 -7.34 -6.31
N SER A 40 4.38 -7.13 -7.46
CA SER A 40 4.31 -8.04 -8.61
C SER A 40 5.29 -9.21 -8.53
N ARG A 41 6.16 -9.25 -7.52
CA ARG A 41 7.20 -10.28 -7.34
C ARG A 41 6.93 -11.20 -6.16
N SER A 42 6.10 -10.77 -5.21
CA SER A 42 5.70 -11.55 -4.04
C SER A 42 4.25 -11.24 -3.68
N ARG A 43 3.54 -12.18 -3.04
CA ARG A 43 2.16 -11.94 -2.57
C ARG A 43 2.19 -10.92 -1.43
N GLY A 44 1.78 -9.69 -1.72
CA GLY A 44 1.77 -8.62 -0.73
C GLY A 44 1.23 -7.32 -1.31
N ALA A 45 0.49 -6.59 -0.48
CA ALA A 45 0.03 -5.25 -0.82
C ALA A 45 0.24 -4.30 0.36
N ALA A 46 0.35 -3.02 0.04
CA ALA A 46 0.40 -1.94 1.01
C ALA A 46 -0.42 -0.76 0.51
N ILE A 47 -0.95 0.05 1.43
CA ILE A 47 -1.80 1.18 1.09
C ILE A 47 -1.25 2.45 1.73
N TRP A 48 -1.35 3.54 0.98
CA TRP A 48 -1.26 4.88 1.53
C TRP A 48 -2.67 5.45 1.65
N ARG A 49 -3.10 5.82 2.86
CA ARG A 49 -4.41 6.43 3.14
C ARG A 49 -4.24 7.87 3.58
N ARG A 50 -5.14 8.75 3.12
CA ARG A 50 -5.19 10.13 3.57
C ARG A 50 -5.89 10.18 4.94
N GLU A 51 -5.19 10.73 5.93
CA GLU A 51 -5.73 10.97 7.27
C GLU A 51 -5.52 12.44 7.64
N GLY A 52 -6.61 13.21 7.68
CA GLY A 52 -6.57 14.65 7.91
C GLY A 52 -5.70 15.36 6.85
N GLN A 53 -4.63 16.00 7.30
CA GLN A 53 -3.65 16.69 6.43
C GLN A 53 -2.47 15.80 6.00
N GLY A 54 -2.42 14.55 6.49
CA GLY A 54 -1.30 13.65 6.31
C GLY A 54 -1.67 12.39 5.51
N TRP A 55 -0.68 11.50 5.43
CA TRP A 55 -0.77 10.21 4.78
C TRP A 55 -0.20 9.14 5.70
N VAL A 56 -0.91 8.03 5.85
CA VAL A 56 -0.51 6.87 6.64
C VAL A 56 -0.22 5.69 5.71
N PHE A 57 0.83 4.95 5.99
CA PHE A 57 1.24 3.76 5.27
C PHE A 57 0.96 2.52 6.09
N GLU A 58 0.32 1.52 5.47
CA GLU A 58 -0.03 0.27 6.12
C GLU A 58 0.20 -0.90 5.16
N VAL A 59 0.75 -2.02 5.67
CA VAL A 59 0.76 -3.29 4.93
C VAL A 59 -0.57 -3.98 5.13
N MET A 60 -1.14 -4.45 4.02
CA MET A 60 -2.44 -5.10 4.01
C MET A 60 -2.30 -6.58 4.32
N GLY A 61 -3.27 -7.11 5.06
CA GLY A 61 -3.47 -8.54 5.21
C GLY A 61 -4.20 -9.15 4.01
N GLU A 62 -4.71 -10.37 4.19
CA GLU A 62 -5.43 -11.11 3.14
C GLU A 62 -6.75 -10.46 2.72
N THR A 63 -7.39 -9.69 3.59
CA THR A 63 -8.66 -9.01 3.30
C THR A 63 -8.62 -7.60 3.86
N PHE A 64 -8.97 -6.62 3.03
CA PHE A 64 -8.89 -5.21 3.40
C PHE A 64 -9.93 -4.36 2.66
N ASP A 65 -10.35 -3.29 3.32
CA ASP A 65 -11.31 -2.32 2.77
C ASP A 65 -10.60 -1.16 2.07
N LEU A 66 -11.13 -0.78 0.92
CA LEU A 66 -10.80 0.47 0.25
C LEU A 66 -11.83 1.56 0.61
N PRO A 67 -11.39 2.82 0.79
CA PRO A 67 -12.30 3.91 1.09
C PRO A 67 -13.11 4.36 -0.13
N CYS A 68 -12.55 4.20 -1.34
CA CYS A 68 -13.20 4.58 -2.59
C CYS A 68 -12.62 3.79 -3.79
N PRO A 69 -13.43 2.99 -4.51
CA PRO A 69 -14.81 2.62 -4.16
C PRO A 69 -14.85 1.90 -2.80
N ALA A 70 -15.97 2.01 -2.09
CA ALA A 70 -16.16 1.35 -0.79
C ALA A 70 -16.36 -0.16 -1.01
N VAL A 71 -15.26 -0.90 -1.16
CA VAL A 71 -15.24 -2.33 -1.42
C VAL A 71 -14.23 -3.03 -0.53
N THR A 72 -14.55 -4.26 -0.15
CA THR A 72 -13.63 -5.19 0.48
C THR A 72 -12.96 -6.03 -0.60
N LEU A 73 -11.63 -6.10 -0.58
CA LEU A 73 -10.84 -6.87 -1.53
C LEU A 73 -10.12 -8.01 -0.83
N ASN A 74 -9.97 -9.14 -1.52
CA ASN A 74 -9.12 -10.24 -1.09
C ASN A 74 -7.79 -10.17 -1.84
N LEU A 75 -6.67 -10.27 -1.12
CA LEU A 75 -5.34 -10.21 -1.71
C LEU A 75 -5.12 -11.30 -2.77
N ALA A 76 -5.66 -12.50 -2.53
CA ALA A 76 -5.54 -13.62 -3.46
C ALA A 76 -6.14 -13.32 -4.84
N ASP A 77 -7.20 -12.51 -4.90
CA ASP A 77 -7.88 -12.19 -6.15
C ASP A 77 -7.00 -11.37 -7.11
N PHE A 78 -6.03 -10.60 -6.60
CA PHE A 78 -5.09 -9.84 -7.43
C PHE A 78 -4.06 -10.73 -8.15
N TYR A 79 -3.81 -11.92 -7.59
CA TYR A 79 -2.84 -12.87 -8.13
C TYR A 79 -3.49 -14.03 -8.88
N ASP A 80 -4.83 -14.06 -8.97
CA ASP A 80 -5.53 -15.07 -9.76
C ASP A 80 -5.08 -15.04 -11.22
N GLY A 81 -4.80 -16.23 -11.78
CA GLY A 81 -4.24 -16.37 -13.13
C GLY A 81 -2.76 -15.99 -13.26
N THR A 82 -2.06 -15.66 -12.18
CA THR A 82 -0.60 -15.45 -12.16
C THR A 82 0.13 -16.67 -11.59
N SER A 83 1.47 -16.69 -11.69
CA SER A 83 2.29 -17.75 -11.07
C SER A 83 2.58 -17.52 -9.58
N LEU A 84 1.89 -16.55 -8.94
CA LEU A 84 2.08 -16.16 -7.54
C LEU A 84 0.93 -16.60 -6.65
#